data_AF-A0A7V9RIW5-F1
#
_entry.id   AF-A0A7V9RIW5-F1
#
_cell.length_a   1.000
_cell.length_b   1.000
_cell.length_c   1.000
_cell.angle_alpha   90.00
_cell.angle_beta   90.00
_cell.angle_gamma   90.00
#
_symmetry.space_group_name_H-M   'P 1'
#
loop_
_entity.id
_entity.type
_entity.pdbx_description
1 polymer ?
#
loop_
_entity_poly.entity_id
_entity_poly.type
_entity_poly.pdbx_seq_one_letter_code
_entity_poly.pdbx_strand_id
1 'polypeptide(L)'
;MPQLFDPLPARLGVGRGTAVFLHGSCEETARPGRSLDVVRDGEEVIAEAQVAGREWWAIAPLRPVSEPTTLTLSLRGGDRPEATLGTIEAEPGVPGLGTAAPLGHSWPDDAAERVAICMGTYEPPLELFERQISSIREQSHRGWVCVISDDGSSEAKLSGIKRVLGDDDRFLLNENPSRRGFYANFERALSLAPADSTHIALCDQDDRWYPERLETLLAALGDKEALVYSDMRIVDTGGEVISDTYWRFRRNNWTDLGTLLIGNTVTGAASLFRRSILEPALPFPPPVGRAFHDHWLASVSLASGPLRYVDRPLHDYVQHPGVVIGFASANADRATGPRSRAASRRALRLAGRALRP
;
A
#
# COMPACT_ATOMS: atom_id res chain seq x y z
N MET A 1 7.80 22.99 34.87
CA MET A 1 7.83 23.25 33.39
C MET A 1 7.56 21.92 32.69
N PRO A 2 6.90 21.90 31.52
CA PRO A 2 6.74 20.64 30.78
C PRO A 2 8.11 20.15 30.31
N GLN A 3 8.32 18.84 30.44
CA GLN A 3 9.56 18.17 30.04
C GLN A 3 9.20 16.96 29.19
N LEU A 4 9.80 16.86 28.00
CA LEU A 4 9.72 15.65 27.19
C LEU A 4 10.58 14.55 27.80
N PHE A 5 10.09 13.32 27.76
CA PHE A 5 10.89 12.15 28.13
C PHE A 5 11.88 11.79 27.01
N ASP A 6 11.45 11.91 25.76
CA ASP A 6 12.27 11.72 24.58
C ASP A 6 12.49 13.06 23.86
N PRO A 7 13.73 13.43 23.49
CA PRO A 7 13.97 14.66 22.75
C PRO A 7 13.32 14.61 21.36
N LEU A 8 12.93 15.78 20.85
CA LEU A 8 12.49 15.91 19.46
C LEU A 8 13.60 15.47 18.50
N PRO A 9 13.25 14.88 17.33
CA PRO A 9 14.24 14.60 16.31
C PRO A 9 14.87 15.91 15.83
N ALA A 10 16.21 15.96 15.78
CA ALA A 10 16.92 17.16 15.34
C ALA A 10 16.59 17.53 13.87
N ARG A 11 16.34 16.52 13.03
CA ARG A 11 15.90 16.66 11.64
C ARG A 11 14.78 15.68 11.32
N LEU A 12 13.83 16.10 10.49
CA LEU A 12 12.73 15.25 10.05
C LEU A 12 12.29 15.59 8.63
N GLY A 13 12.12 14.57 7.78
CA GLY A 13 11.41 14.72 6.52
C GLY A 13 9.91 14.85 6.76
N VAL A 14 9.34 16.02 6.47
CA VAL A 14 7.93 16.35 6.72
C VAL A 14 7.14 16.39 5.40
N GLY A 15 6.37 15.32 5.17
CA GLY A 15 5.51 15.12 4.01
C GLY A 15 4.04 15.03 4.43
N ARG A 16 3.18 14.51 3.53
CA ARG A 16 1.77 14.25 3.86
C ARG A 16 1.70 13.13 4.90
N GLY A 17 0.91 13.33 5.96
CA GLY A 17 0.69 12.34 7.01
C GLY A 17 1.85 12.19 8.02
N THR A 18 2.86 13.06 7.99
CA THR A 18 3.92 13.07 9.02
C THR A 18 3.35 13.53 10.35
N ALA A 19 3.66 12.80 11.43
CA ALA A 19 3.34 13.19 12.80
C ALA A 19 4.51 12.86 13.74
N VAL A 20 4.60 13.60 14.84
CA VAL A 20 5.56 13.33 15.92
C VAL A 20 4.80 12.85 17.15
N PHE A 21 5.22 11.72 17.70
CA PHE A 21 4.73 11.29 19.01
C PHE A 21 5.49 12.04 20.09
N LEU A 22 4.74 12.74 20.94
CA LEU A 22 5.27 13.52 22.06
C LEU A 22 4.81 12.85 23.35
N HIS A 23 5.74 12.65 24.27
CA HIS A 23 5.46 12.11 25.58
C HIS A 23 6.35 12.79 26.61
N GLY A 24 5.77 13.18 27.73
CA GLY A 24 6.48 13.93 28.75
C GLY A 24 5.73 13.99 30.07
N SER A 25 6.31 14.76 30.99
CA SER A 25 5.68 15.11 32.24
C SER A 25 5.45 16.61 32.36
N CYS A 26 4.47 16.95 33.19
CA CYS A 26 4.19 18.31 33.61
C CYS A 26 3.73 18.23 35.07
N GLU A 27 4.25 19.07 35.95
CA GLU A 27 3.95 18.97 37.39
C GLU A 27 2.47 19.21 37.74
N GLU A 28 1.72 19.86 36.84
CA GLU A 28 0.38 20.39 37.10
C GLU A 28 -0.72 19.87 36.17
N THR A 29 -0.44 18.83 35.38
CA THR A 29 -1.45 18.05 34.63
C THR A 29 -2.49 17.36 35.51
N ALA A 30 -2.26 17.32 36.83
CA ALA A 30 -3.09 16.64 37.80
C ALA A 30 -4.43 17.35 38.15
N ARG A 31 -4.80 18.46 37.48
CA ARG A 31 -6.11 19.12 37.71
C ARG A 31 -7.14 18.64 36.69
N PRO A 32 -8.25 18.00 37.11
CA PRO A 32 -9.31 17.54 36.21
C PRO A 32 -9.87 18.70 35.36
N GLY A 33 -10.04 18.47 34.05
CA GLY A 33 -10.75 19.39 33.14
C GLY A 33 -9.90 20.47 32.45
N ARG A 34 -8.56 20.36 32.44
CA ARG A 34 -7.69 21.24 31.65
C ARG A 34 -7.12 20.50 30.45
N SER A 35 -7.34 21.03 29.24
CA SER A 35 -6.68 20.56 28.02
C SER A 35 -5.23 21.05 27.98
N LEU A 36 -4.37 20.23 27.39
CA LEU A 36 -3.02 20.60 27.01
C LEU A 36 -2.95 20.58 25.50
N ASP A 37 -2.57 21.70 24.90
CA ASP A 37 -2.48 21.85 23.46
C ASP A 37 -1.02 21.82 23.04
N VAL A 38 -0.71 21.04 22.01
CA VAL A 38 0.55 21.11 21.28
C VAL A 38 0.40 22.22 20.25
N VAL A 39 1.26 23.23 20.36
CA VAL A 39 1.27 24.40 19.48
C VAL A 39 2.51 24.34 18.58
N ARG A 40 2.30 24.62 17.30
CA ARG A 40 3.34 24.76 16.29
C ARG A 40 3.58 26.24 15.99
N ASP A 41 4.84 26.63 16.04
CA ASP A 41 5.34 27.98 15.72
C ASP A 41 4.61 29.10 16.49
N GLY A 42 4.08 28.80 17.69
CA GLY A 42 3.34 29.74 18.54
C GLY A 42 1.93 30.10 18.07
N GLU A 43 1.48 29.61 16.91
CA GLU A 43 0.24 30.06 16.27
C GLU A 43 -0.81 28.96 16.17
N GLU A 44 -0.41 27.75 15.75
CA GLU A 44 -1.35 26.69 15.38
C GLU A 44 -1.41 25.59 16.43
N VAL A 45 -2.60 25.32 16.98
CA VAL A 45 -2.84 24.09 17.75
C VAL A 45 -2.90 22.93 16.79
N ILE A 46 -1.96 22.01 16.90
CA ILE A 46 -1.86 20.83 16.02
C ILE A 46 -2.32 19.54 16.68
N ALA A 47 -2.36 19.48 18.01
CA ALA A 47 -2.91 18.33 18.74
C ALA A 47 -3.37 18.70 20.15
N GLU A 48 -4.40 18.01 20.64
CA GLU A 48 -4.75 17.99 22.06
C GLU A 48 -4.06 16.78 22.72
N ALA A 49 -3.32 17.03 23.79
CA ALA A 49 -2.59 16.02 24.54
C ALA A 49 -3.51 15.29 25.53
N GLN A 50 -3.35 13.97 25.58
CA GLN A 50 -3.95 13.11 26.58
C GLN A 50 -3.14 13.18 27.86
N VAL A 51 -3.82 13.18 29.01
CA VAL A 51 -3.19 13.43 30.31
C VAL A 51 -3.52 12.32 31.30
N ALA A 52 -2.50 11.79 31.97
CA ALA A 52 -2.61 10.78 33.03
C ALA A 52 -1.74 11.15 34.22
N GLY A 53 -2.36 11.75 35.25
CA GLY A 53 -1.63 12.19 36.45
C GLY A 53 -0.67 13.34 36.12
N ARG A 54 0.65 13.08 36.18
CA ARG A 54 1.70 14.03 35.80
C ARG A 54 2.18 13.87 34.36
N GLU A 55 1.80 12.78 33.71
CA GLU A 55 2.26 12.45 32.37
C GLU A 55 1.25 12.95 31.33
N TRP A 56 1.76 13.24 30.15
CA TRP A 56 0.96 13.63 29.01
C TRP A 56 1.58 13.09 27.73
N TRP A 57 0.74 12.75 26.76
CA TRP A 57 1.19 12.35 25.44
C TRP A 57 0.29 12.92 24.34
N ALA A 58 0.86 13.12 23.16
CA ALA A 58 0.15 13.62 21.99
C ALA A 58 0.75 13.03 20.71
N ILE A 59 -0.09 12.86 19.68
CA ILE A 59 0.37 12.66 18.31
C ILE A 59 0.16 13.99 17.59
N ALA A 60 1.26 14.67 17.29
CA ALA A 60 1.28 16.00 16.72
C ALA A 60 1.49 15.93 15.19
N PRO A 61 0.43 16.04 14.37
CA PRO A 61 0.56 16.07 12.92
C PRO A 61 1.31 17.31 12.47
N LEU A 62 2.20 17.14 11.50
CA LEU A 62 2.97 18.22 10.89
C LEU A 62 2.48 18.46 9.47
N ARG A 63 2.36 19.73 9.08
CA ARG A 63 2.03 20.10 7.70
C ARG A 63 3.25 19.84 6.80
N PRO A 64 3.04 19.32 5.57
CA PRO A 64 4.13 19.16 4.61
C PRO A 64 4.90 20.46 4.40
N VAL A 65 6.22 20.38 4.28
CA VAL A 65 7.08 21.53 3.98
C VAL A 65 7.63 21.40 2.55
N SER A 66 7.60 22.50 1.79
CA SER A 66 8.11 22.53 0.41
C SER A 66 9.60 22.86 0.32
N GLU A 67 10.14 23.47 1.38
CA GLU A 67 11.53 23.86 1.51
C GLU A 67 12.00 23.62 2.94
N PRO A 68 13.31 23.43 3.17
CA PRO A 68 13.84 23.29 4.52
C PRO A 68 13.46 24.46 5.43
N THR A 69 12.93 24.17 6.61
CA THR A 69 12.47 25.16 7.59
C THR A 69 12.64 24.63 9.01
N THR A 70 12.68 25.53 10.01
CA THR A 70 12.73 25.14 11.43
C THR A 70 11.33 25.23 12.02
N LEU A 71 10.80 24.12 12.52
CA LEU A 71 9.53 24.07 13.25
C LEU A 71 9.79 24.17 14.74
N THR A 72 9.05 25.00 15.45
CA THR A 72 9.06 25.06 16.92
C THR A 72 7.82 24.38 17.47
N LEU A 73 8.00 23.41 18.35
CA LEU A 73 6.89 22.79 19.07
C LEU A 73 6.86 23.29 20.51
N SER A 74 5.66 23.59 20.98
CA SER A 74 5.40 24.08 22.33
C SER A 74 4.19 23.40 22.94
N LEU A 75 4.07 23.50 24.26
CA LEU A 75 2.91 23.05 25.02
C LEU A 75 2.22 24.26 25.67
N ARG A 76 0.90 24.35 25.47
CA ARG A 76 0.05 25.41 26.05
C ARG A 76 -1.05 24.78 26.90
N GLY A 77 -1.32 25.34 28.08
CA GLY A 77 -2.35 24.82 28.98
C GLY A 77 -3.22 25.94 29.55
N GLY A 78 -4.43 26.11 29.02
CA GLY A 78 -5.38 27.15 29.45
C GLY A 78 -4.75 28.56 29.47
N ASP A 79 -4.88 29.27 30.60
CA ASP A 79 -4.41 30.65 30.79
C ASP A 79 -2.89 30.80 31.01
N ARG A 80 -2.09 29.78 30.72
CA ARG A 80 -0.63 29.81 30.97
C ARG A 80 0.16 30.26 29.74
N PRO A 81 1.35 30.86 29.98
CA PRO A 81 2.30 31.09 28.91
C PRO A 81 2.72 29.76 28.28
N GLU A 82 2.82 29.78 26.96
CA GLU A 82 3.32 28.69 26.14
C GLU A 82 4.75 28.31 26.57
N ALA A 83 5.02 27.02 26.66
CA ALA A 83 6.34 26.50 27.00
C ALA A 83 6.92 25.72 25.82
N THR A 84 8.04 26.19 25.28
CA THR A 84 8.73 25.55 24.17
C THR A 84 9.25 24.17 24.57
N LEU A 85 8.89 23.16 23.78
CA LEU A 85 9.36 21.78 23.91
C LEU A 85 10.67 21.56 23.15
N GLY A 86 10.84 22.25 22.02
CA GLY A 86 12.07 22.22 21.22
C GLY A 86 11.81 22.61 19.76
N THR A 87 12.84 22.44 18.94
CA THR A 87 12.77 22.68 17.49
C THR A 87 13.10 21.42 16.69
N ILE A 88 12.58 21.37 15.46
CA ILE A 88 12.84 20.33 14.47
C ILE A 88 13.26 21.02 13.17
N GLU A 89 14.40 20.65 12.61
CA GLU A 89 14.75 21.03 11.24
C GLU A 89 13.94 20.16 10.27
N ALA A 90 12.86 20.72 9.74
CA ALA A 90 11.99 20.07 8.80
C ALA A 90 12.52 20.23 7.38
N GLU A 91 12.67 19.13 6.67
CA GLU A 91 12.94 19.11 5.23
C GLU A 91 11.77 18.46 4.49
N PRO A 92 11.60 18.68 3.18
CA PRO A 92 10.54 18.03 2.42
C PRO A 92 10.57 16.50 2.63
N GLY A 93 9.46 15.94 3.12
CA GLY A 93 9.37 14.54 3.50
C GLY A 93 9.41 13.63 2.28
N VAL A 94 10.56 12.97 2.10
CA VAL A 94 10.97 12.24 0.90
C VAL A 94 11.03 13.19 -0.31
N PRO A 95 12.15 13.34 -1.03
CA PRO A 95 12.13 13.99 -2.33
C PRO A 95 11.10 13.21 -3.14
N GLY A 96 9.95 13.83 -3.47
CA GLY A 96 8.82 13.13 -4.08
C GLY A 96 9.38 12.21 -5.14
N LEU A 97 9.20 10.89 -4.97
CA LEU A 97 9.83 9.88 -5.79
C LEU A 97 9.39 10.13 -7.23
N GLY A 98 10.17 10.94 -7.96
CA GLY A 98 9.68 11.88 -8.99
C GLY A 98 8.32 11.48 -9.51
N THR A 99 7.25 12.02 -8.94
CA THR A 99 5.89 11.56 -9.25
C THR A 99 5.70 11.77 -10.73
N ALA A 100 5.76 10.67 -11.47
CA ALA A 100 5.65 10.73 -12.91
C ALA A 100 4.30 11.35 -13.23
N ALA A 101 4.25 12.23 -14.23
CA ALA A 101 3.00 12.83 -14.62
C ALA A 101 2.01 11.71 -15.02
N PRO A 102 0.73 11.81 -14.63
CA PRO A 102 -0.30 10.88 -15.08
C PRO A 102 -0.25 10.71 -16.61
N LEU A 103 -0.37 9.47 -17.07
CA LEU A 103 -0.44 9.18 -18.49
C LEU A 103 -1.80 9.61 -19.04
N GLY A 104 -1.82 10.04 -20.30
CA GLY A 104 -3.07 10.27 -21.03
C GLY A 104 -3.68 8.95 -21.51
N HIS A 105 -5.00 8.84 -21.48
CA HIS A 105 -5.74 7.73 -22.06
C HIS A 105 -7.14 8.19 -22.50
N SER A 106 -7.62 7.63 -23.61
CA SER A 106 -8.98 7.87 -24.10
C SER A 106 -9.89 6.75 -23.64
N TRP A 107 -10.86 7.08 -22.80
CA TRP A 107 -11.83 6.11 -22.29
C TRP A 107 -12.97 5.88 -23.29
N PRO A 108 -13.65 4.73 -23.24
CA PRO A 108 -14.94 4.56 -23.90
C PRO A 108 -15.95 5.62 -23.44
N ASP A 109 -16.77 6.14 -24.35
CA ASP A 109 -17.73 7.23 -24.08
C ASP A 109 -18.74 6.88 -22.97
N ASP A 110 -19.06 5.59 -22.81
CA ASP A 110 -20.01 5.05 -21.84
C ASP A 110 -19.35 4.55 -20.54
N ALA A 111 -18.03 4.73 -20.37
CA ALA A 111 -17.31 4.29 -19.19
C ALA A 111 -17.59 5.21 -17.98
N ALA A 112 -18.67 4.89 -17.24
CA ALA A 112 -18.99 5.52 -15.96
C ALA A 112 -17.94 5.21 -14.90
N GLU A 113 -17.48 3.96 -14.84
CA GLU A 113 -16.42 3.50 -13.93
C GLU A 113 -15.12 3.26 -14.70
N ARG A 114 -14.20 4.22 -14.56
CA ARG A 114 -12.89 4.22 -15.22
C ARG A 114 -11.83 3.60 -14.29
N VAL A 115 -11.37 2.40 -14.60
CA VAL A 115 -10.41 1.65 -13.78
C VAL A 115 -9.01 1.76 -14.38
N ALA A 116 -8.06 2.32 -13.63
CA ALA A 116 -6.64 2.17 -13.92
C ALA A 116 -6.10 0.93 -13.22
N ILE A 117 -5.73 -0.09 -14.00
CA ILE A 117 -5.03 -1.27 -13.53
C ILE A 117 -3.54 -0.90 -13.45
N CYS A 118 -2.96 -0.91 -12.26
CA CYS A 118 -1.56 -0.57 -12.02
C CYS A 118 -0.76 -1.87 -11.79
N MET A 119 0.12 -2.16 -12.75
CA MET A 119 0.99 -3.34 -12.73
C MET A 119 2.45 -2.93 -12.59
N GLY A 120 3.15 -3.50 -11.61
CA GLY A 120 4.61 -3.43 -11.54
C GLY A 120 5.23 -4.65 -12.23
N THR A 121 6.15 -4.43 -13.16
CA THR A 121 6.90 -5.52 -13.82
C THR A 121 8.39 -5.44 -13.55
N TYR A 122 9.02 -6.62 -13.43
CA TYR A 122 10.47 -6.78 -13.44
C TYR A 122 10.80 -8.23 -13.81
N GLU A 123 11.53 -8.41 -14.90
CA GLU A 123 11.97 -9.72 -15.40
C GLU A 123 10.86 -10.80 -15.44
N PRO A 124 9.62 -10.50 -15.93
CA PRO A 124 8.51 -11.46 -15.86
C PRO A 124 8.82 -12.80 -16.56
N PRO A 125 8.36 -13.94 -16.02
CA PRO A 125 8.22 -15.16 -16.81
C PRO A 125 7.22 -14.88 -17.95
N LEU A 126 7.69 -14.89 -19.21
CA LEU A 126 6.89 -14.37 -20.34
C LEU A 126 5.58 -15.15 -20.56
N GLU A 127 5.56 -16.45 -20.27
CA GLU A 127 4.35 -17.28 -20.35
C GLU A 127 3.30 -16.87 -19.31
N LEU A 128 3.71 -16.58 -18.07
CA LEU A 128 2.79 -16.13 -17.02
C LEU A 128 2.31 -14.70 -17.29
N PHE A 129 3.19 -13.85 -17.80
CA PHE A 129 2.83 -12.50 -18.23
C PHE A 129 1.82 -12.52 -19.37
N GLU A 130 2.03 -13.35 -20.39
CA GLU A 130 1.07 -13.51 -21.48
C GLU A 130 -0.30 -13.99 -21.00
N ARG A 131 -0.33 -14.91 -20.03
CA ARG A 131 -1.57 -15.36 -19.40
C ARG A 131 -2.25 -14.23 -18.61
N GLN A 132 -1.49 -13.45 -17.84
CA GLN A 132 -2.03 -12.34 -17.06
C GLN A 132 -2.61 -11.26 -17.99
N ILE A 133 -1.88 -10.83 -19.01
CA ILE A 133 -2.34 -9.85 -20.01
C ILE A 133 -3.58 -10.36 -20.75
N SER A 134 -3.61 -11.64 -21.15
CA SER A 134 -4.80 -12.24 -21.79
C SER A 134 -6.01 -12.21 -20.85
N SER A 135 -5.83 -12.51 -19.56
CA SER A 135 -6.92 -12.46 -18.57
C SER A 135 -7.45 -11.05 -18.30
N ILE A 136 -6.61 -10.02 -18.47
CA ILE A 136 -7.03 -8.61 -18.41
C ILE A 136 -7.86 -8.26 -19.65
N ARG A 137 -7.45 -8.69 -20.85
CA ARG A 137 -8.23 -8.50 -22.08
C ARG A 137 -9.62 -9.12 -22.00
N GLU A 138 -9.73 -10.24 -21.30
CA GLU A 138 -10.97 -10.99 -21.08
C GLU A 138 -11.91 -10.38 -20.03
N GLN A 139 -11.54 -9.28 -19.35
CA GLN A 139 -12.42 -8.62 -18.39
C GLN A 139 -13.75 -8.20 -19.05
N SER A 140 -14.84 -8.55 -18.38
CA SER A 140 -16.22 -8.18 -18.73
C SER A 140 -16.44 -6.68 -18.70
N HIS A 141 -15.96 -6.02 -17.65
CA HIS A 141 -15.85 -4.55 -17.58
C HIS A 141 -14.93 -4.05 -18.70
N ARG A 142 -15.36 -3.03 -19.45
CA ARG A 142 -14.59 -2.47 -20.59
C ARG A 142 -13.93 -1.13 -20.31
N GLY A 143 -14.36 -0.43 -19.26
CA GLY A 143 -13.81 0.87 -18.87
C GLY A 143 -12.50 0.75 -18.10
N TRP A 144 -11.48 0.11 -18.68
CA TRP A 144 -10.17 -0.05 -18.04
C TRP A 144 -9.00 0.32 -18.97
N VAL A 145 -7.91 0.72 -18.32
CA VAL A 145 -6.58 0.88 -18.89
C VAL A 145 -5.58 0.20 -17.97
N CYS A 146 -4.54 -0.42 -18.52
CA CYS A 146 -3.49 -1.07 -17.74
C CYS A 146 -2.18 -0.30 -17.86
N VAL A 147 -1.82 0.38 -16.79
CA VAL A 147 -0.55 1.08 -16.62
C VAL A 147 0.50 0.10 -16.12
N ILE A 148 1.50 -0.16 -16.95
CA ILE A 148 2.58 -1.11 -16.66
C ILE A 148 3.84 -0.31 -16.41
N SER A 149 4.34 -0.35 -15.17
CA SER A 149 5.63 0.25 -14.80
C SER A 149 6.70 -0.85 -14.79
N ASP A 150 7.62 -0.82 -15.76
CA ASP A 150 8.73 -1.76 -15.83
C ASP A 150 9.95 -1.24 -15.07
N ASP A 151 10.44 -2.03 -14.11
CA ASP A 151 11.51 -1.64 -13.19
C ASP A 151 12.92 -1.93 -13.70
N GLY A 152 13.16 -1.67 -14.99
CA GLY A 152 14.46 -1.85 -15.63
C GLY A 152 14.77 -3.31 -15.98
N SER A 153 13.81 -3.98 -16.62
CA SER A 153 14.02 -5.30 -17.22
C SER A 153 15.05 -5.25 -18.36
N SER A 154 15.68 -6.39 -18.65
CA SER A 154 16.61 -6.54 -19.77
C SER A 154 15.94 -6.30 -21.13
N GLU A 155 16.71 -5.91 -22.14
CA GLU A 155 16.21 -5.65 -23.50
C GLU A 155 15.47 -6.86 -24.10
N ALA A 156 15.98 -8.07 -23.87
CA ALA A 156 15.33 -9.31 -24.30
C ALA A 156 13.95 -9.47 -23.64
N LYS A 157 13.84 -9.12 -22.37
CA LYS A 157 12.58 -9.18 -21.63
C LYS A 157 11.59 -8.12 -22.08
N LEU A 158 12.05 -6.87 -22.21
CA LEU A 158 11.25 -5.76 -22.72
C LEU A 158 10.69 -6.04 -24.11
N SER A 159 11.49 -6.63 -24.99
CA SER A 159 11.05 -7.08 -26.31
C SER A 159 9.93 -8.13 -26.22
N GLY A 160 10.05 -9.07 -25.27
CA GLY A 160 9.02 -10.05 -24.98
C GLY A 160 7.73 -9.43 -24.44
N ILE A 161 7.83 -8.49 -23.51
CA ILE A 161 6.70 -7.72 -22.97
C ILE A 161 5.98 -7.00 -24.11
N LYS A 162 6.69 -6.20 -24.91
CA LYS A 162 6.13 -5.44 -26.04
C LYS A 162 5.40 -6.35 -27.03
N ARG A 163 5.97 -7.51 -27.34
CA ARG A 163 5.33 -8.51 -28.21
C ARG A 163 4.01 -9.06 -27.63
N VAL A 164 3.96 -9.32 -26.32
CA VAL A 164 2.74 -9.81 -25.65
C VAL A 164 1.65 -8.73 -25.61
N LEU A 165 2.04 -7.47 -25.38
CA LEU A 165 1.13 -6.33 -25.38
C LEU A 165 0.57 -6.05 -26.78
N GLY A 166 1.37 -6.24 -27.83
CA GLY A 166 0.96 -6.01 -29.22
C GLY A 166 0.55 -4.55 -29.45
N ASP A 167 -0.46 -4.35 -30.29
CA ASP A 167 -0.98 -3.02 -30.65
C ASP A 167 -2.19 -2.59 -29.79
N ASP A 168 -2.42 -3.24 -28.64
CA ASP A 168 -3.54 -2.93 -27.74
C ASP A 168 -3.21 -1.69 -26.91
N ASP A 169 -3.77 -0.55 -27.33
CA ASP A 169 -3.53 0.79 -26.78
C ASP A 169 -4.04 1.00 -25.34
N ARG A 170 -4.79 0.03 -24.80
CA ARG A 170 -5.18 0.01 -23.38
C ARG A 170 -4.02 -0.39 -22.46
N PHE A 171 -2.93 -0.95 -22.99
CA PHE A 171 -1.73 -1.27 -22.21
C PHE A 171 -0.65 -0.18 -22.36
N LEU A 172 -0.48 0.61 -21.31
CA LEU A 172 0.46 1.71 -21.27
C LEU A 172 1.76 1.26 -20.59
N LEU A 173 2.71 0.77 -21.38
CA LEU A 173 4.04 0.39 -20.91
C LEU A 173 4.91 1.62 -20.67
N ASN A 174 5.47 1.73 -19.47
CA ASN A 174 6.37 2.79 -19.08
C ASN A 174 7.64 2.21 -18.42
N GLU A 175 8.77 2.44 -19.08
CA GLU A 175 10.07 1.85 -18.71
C GLU A 175 10.82 2.78 -17.74
N ASN A 176 11.39 2.20 -16.69
CA ASN A 176 12.25 2.91 -15.76
C ASN A 176 13.72 2.70 -16.16
N PRO A 177 14.54 3.77 -16.27
CA PRO A 177 15.96 3.63 -16.65
C PRO A 177 16.80 2.85 -15.62
N SER A 178 16.32 2.73 -14.39
CA SER A 178 17.01 1.99 -13.34
C SER A 178 16.04 1.32 -12.38
N ARG A 179 16.44 0.17 -11.84
CA ARG A 179 15.68 -0.63 -10.89
C ARG A 179 15.52 0.10 -9.56
N ARG A 180 14.27 0.27 -9.10
CA ARG A 180 13.90 0.92 -7.84
C ARG A 180 13.36 -0.07 -6.79
N GLY A 181 13.11 -1.30 -7.20
CA GLY A 181 12.51 -2.34 -6.37
C GLY A 181 10.98 -2.27 -6.38
N PHE A 182 10.35 -3.42 -6.08
CA PHE A 182 8.91 -3.61 -6.29
C PHE A 182 8.04 -2.57 -5.56
N TYR A 183 8.41 -2.16 -4.32
CA TYR A 183 7.65 -1.18 -3.53
C TYR A 183 7.57 0.19 -4.22
N ALA A 184 8.73 0.73 -4.64
CA ALA A 184 8.82 1.98 -5.37
C ALA A 184 8.28 1.86 -6.80
N ASN A 185 8.33 0.67 -7.41
CA ASN A 185 7.76 0.44 -8.72
C ASN A 185 6.21 0.52 -8.68
N PHE A 186 5.56 -0.02 -7.64
CA PHE A 186 4.12 0.13 -7.47
C PHE A 186 3.72 1.58 -7.19
N GLU A 187 4.45 2.30 -6.33
CA GLU A 187 4.23 3.74 -6.11
C GLU A 187 4.27 4.52 -7.44
N ARG A 188 5.25 4.20 -8.29
CA ARG A 188 5.42 4.80 -9.60
C ARG A 188 4.27 4.43 -10.55
N ALA A 189 3.85 3.17 -10.60
CA ALA A 189 2.71 2.73 -11.41
C ALA A 189 1.41 3.46 -11.02
N LEU A 190 1.21 3.69 -9.72
CA LEU A 190 0.07 4.45 -9.20
C LEU A 190 0.15 5.94 -9.56
N SER A 191 1.35 6.53 -9.52
CA SER A 191 1.56 7.93 -9.92
C SER A 191 1.27 8.17 -11.40
N LEU A 192 1.55 7.19 -12.26
CA LEU A 192 1.26 7.22 -13.69
C LEU A 192 -0.23 7.02 -14.03
N ALA A 193 -1.07 6.58 -13.10
CA ALA A 193 -2.48 6.29 -13.36
C ALA A 193 -3.21 7.53 -13.92
N PRO A 194 -3.94 7.43 -15.06
CA PRO A 194 -4.56 8.58 -15.70
C PRO A 194 -5.39 9.43 -14.75
N ALA A 195 -5.28 10.75 -14.90
CA ALA A 195 -5.84 11.72 -13.96
C ALA A 195 -7.35 11.60 -13.78
N ASP A 196 -8.05 11.18 -14.83
CA ASP A 196 -9.50 11.04 -14.92
C ASP A 196 -10.00 9.60 -14.67
N SER A 197 -9.12 8.69 -14.25
CA SER A 197 -9.55 7.42 -13.65
C SER A 197 -10.37 7.68 -12.38
N THR A 198 -11.29 6.78 -12.07
CA THR A 198 -12.14 6.87 -10.85
C THR A 198 -11.75 5.81 -9.82
N HIS A 199 -11.21 4.69 -10.30
CA HIS A 199 -10.83 3.54 -9.51
C HIS A 199 -9.45 3.05 -9.92
N ILE A 200 -8.75 2.43 -8.98
CA ILE A 200 -7.44 1.83 -9.16
C ILE A 200 -7.53 0.35 -8.81
N ALA A 201 -7.01 -0.53 -9.66
CA ALA A 201 -6.83 -1.94 -9.36
C ALA A 201 -5.35 -2.29 -9.36
N LEU A 202 -4.88 -2.98 -8.34
CA LEU A 202 -3.49 -3.45 -8.30
C LEU A 202 -3.37 -4.81 -9.01
N CYS A 203 -2.25 -5.00 -9.70
CA CYS A 203 -2.03 -6.18 -10.52
C CYS A 203 -0.58 -6.66 -10.44
N ASP A 204 -0.39 -7.94 -10.16
CA ASP A 204 0.90 -8.62 -10.34
C ASP A 204 1.05 -9.09 -11.80
N GLN A 205 2.28 -9.39 -12.21
CA GLN A 205 2.65 -9.66 -13.60
C GLN A 205 2.47 -11.14 -14.02
N ASP A 206 2.13 -12.03 -13.09
CA ASP A 206 2.29 -13.50 -13.24
C ASP A 206 1.06 -14.33 -12.81
N ASP A 207 -0.05 -13.67 -12.51
CA ASP A 207 -1.31 -14.29 -12.09
C ASP A 207 -2.23 -14.67 -13.27
N ARG A 208 -3.52 -14.93 -12.97
CA ARG A 208 -4.60 -14.97 -13.94
C ARG A 208 -5.91 -14.46 -13.32
N TRP A 209 -6.46 -13.37 -13.86
CA TRP A 209 -7.75 -12.83 -13.41
C TRP A 209 -8.94 -13.61 -13.95
N TYR A 210 -10.06 -13.60 -13.21
CA TYR A 210 -11.33 -14.12 -13.72
C TYR A 210 -12.08 -13.03 -14.49
N PRO A 211 -12.86 -13.36 -15.54
CA PRO A 211 -13.49 -12.37 -16.40
C PRO A 211 -14.40 -11.36 -15.66
N GLU A 212 -15.05 -11.77 -14.58
CA GLU A 212 -15.98 -10.96 -13.80
C GLU A 212 -15.32 -10.15 -12.67
N ARG A 213 -13.98 -10.19 -12.55
CA ARG A 213 -13.27 -9.63 -11.41
C ARG A 213 -13.55 -8.15 -11.21
N LEU A 214 -13.33 -7.32 -12.23
CA LEU A 214 -13.51 -5.87 -12.12
C LEU A 214 -14.96 -5.51 -11.79
N GLU A 215 -15.93 -6.06 -12.50
CA GLU A 215 -17.36 -5.82 -12.23
C GLU A 215 -17.75 -6.24 -10.81
N THR A 216 -17.27 -7.39 -10.34
CA THR A 216 -17.55 -7.88 -8.98
C THR A 216 -16.97 -6.96 -7.92
N LEU A 217 -15.74 -6.50 -8.11
CA LEU A 217 -15.09 -5.59 -7.15
C LEU A 217 -15.76 -4.22 -7.15
N LEU A 218 -16.04 -3.64 -8.33
CA LEU A 218 -16.75 -2.37 -8.45
C LEU A 218 -18.13 -2.43 -7.76
N ALA A 219 -18.92 -3.46 -8.04
CA ALA A 219 -20.23 -3.64 -7.40
C ALA A 219 -20.13 -3.84 -5.88
N ALA A 220 -19.03 -4.40 -5.37
CA ALA A 220 -18.78 -4.57 -3.95
C ALA A 220 -18.20 -3.31 -3.28
N LEU A 221 -17.55 -2.42 -4.04
CA LEU A 221 -17.08 -1.12 -3.59
C LEU A 221 -18.24 -0.12 -3.59
N GLY A 222 -19.16 -0.29 -2.63
CA GLY A 222 -20.29 0.61 -2.42
C GLY A 222 -19.86 2.05 -2.13
N ASP A 223 -20.83 2.95 -1.93
CA ASP A 223 -20.59 4.40 -1.82
C ASP A 223 -19.67 4.80 -0.65
N LYS A 224 -19.58 3.97 0.39
CA LYS A 224 -18.84 4.28 1.62
C LYS A 224 -17.45 3.66 1.64
N GLU A 225 -17.27 2.56 0.93
CA GLU A 225 -16.06 1.78 0.96
C GLU A 225 -14.90 2.49 0.25
N ALA A 226 -13.75 2.53 0.92
CA ALA A 226 -12.52 3.14 0.39
C ALA A 226 -11.76 2.16 -0.51
N LEU A 227 -11.72 0.88 -0.11
CA LEU A 227 -11.05 -0.20 -0.82
C LEU A 227 -11.83 -1.51 -0.65
N VAL A 228 -11.88 -2.28 -1.72
CA VAL A 228 -12.41 -3.64 -1.76
C VAL A 228 -11.30 -4.61 -2.18
N TYR A 229 -11.33 -5.82 -1.67
CA TYR A 229 -10.45 -6.89 -2.15
C TYR A 229 -11.15 -8.24 -2.05
N SER A 230 -10.72 -9.19 -2.88
CA SER A 230 -11.29 -10.54 -2.91
C SER A 230 -10.38 -11.58 -2.27
N ASP A 231 -10.93 -12.79 -2.10
CA ASP A 231 -10.08 -13.96 -1.98
C ASP A 231 -9.33 -14.25 -3.29
N MET A 232 -8.41 -15.22 -3.22
CA MET A 232 -7.65 -15.74 -4.35
C MET A 232 -7.52 -17.26 -4.24
N ARG A 233 -7.53 -17.92 -5.41
CA ARG A 233 -7.27 -19.36 -5.50
C ARG A 233 -5.77 -19.55 -5.72
N ILE A 234 -5.14 -20.41 -4.94
CA ILE A 234 -3.71 -20.67 -5.01
C ILE A 234 -3.48 -21.82 -5.97
N VAL A 235 -2.70 -21.60 -7.02
CA VAL A 235 -2.39 -22.60 -8.05
C VAL A 235 -0.88 -22.73 -8.26
N ASP A 236 -0.42 -23.83 -8.83
CA ASP A 236 0.95 -23.92 -9.35
C ASP A 236 1.05 -23.39 -10.79
N THR A 237 2.25 -23.44 -11.38
CA THR A 237 2.48 -22.98 -12.76
C THR A 237 1.69 -23.77 -13.80
N GLY A 238 1.31 -25.02 -13.52
CA GLY A 238 0.49 -25.86 -14.39
C GLY A 238 -1.02 -25.60 -14.25
N GLY A 239 -1.43 -24.76 -13.29
CA GLY A 239 -2.83 -24.48 -12.99
C GLY A 239 -3.47 -25.46 -12.01
N GLU A 240 -2.69 -26.39 -11.44
CA GLU A 240 -3.22 -27.32 -10.43
C GLU A 240 -3.50 -26.56 -9.13
N VAL A 241 -4.67 -26.80 -8.54
CA VAL A 241 -5.12 -26.09 -7.34
C VAL A 241 -4.36 -26.59 -6.12
N ILE A 242 -3.65 -25.68 -5.46
CA ILE A 242 -2.98 -25.90 -4.17
C ILE A 242 -3.95 -25.61 -3.02
N SER A 243 -4.77 -24.56 -3.15
CA SER A 243 -5.77 -24.14 -2.16
C SER A 243 -6.85 -23.29 -2.81
N ASP A 244 -8.13 -23.56 -2.55
CA ASP A 244 -9.24 -22.77 -3.07
C ASP A 244 -9.38 -21.37 -2.44
N THR A 245 -8.64 -21.11 -1.36
CA THR A 245 -8.65 -19.84 -0.62
C THR A 245 -7.25 -19.51 -0.11
N TYR A 246 -6.94 -18.21 -0.02
CA TYR A 246 -5.74 -17.73 0.66
C TYR A 246 -5.86 -17.82 2.19
N TRP A 247 -7.07 -17.73 2.73
CA TRP A 247 -7.34 -17.60 4.17
C TRP A 247 -7.41 -18.94 4.91
N ARG A 248 -6.83 -20.00 4.34
CA ARG A 248 -6.92 -21.38 4.86
C ARG A 248 -6.47 -21.55 6.31
N PHE A 249 -5.45 -20.80 6.74
CA PHE A 249 -4.79 -21.00 8.05
C PHE A 249 -4.94 -19.83 9.01
N ARG A 250 -5.63 -18.74 8.62
CA ARG A 250 -5.82 -17.56 9.46
C ARG A 250 -7.16 -16.90 9.18
N ARG A 251 -7.75 -16.29 10.20
CA ARG A 251 -8.93 -15.43 10.02
C ARG A 251 -8.55 -14.20 9.21
N ASN A 252 -9.48 -13.78 8.37
CA ASN A 252 -9.38 -12.56 7.60
C ASN A 252 -9.93 -11.38 8.44
N ASN A 253 -9.05 -10.67 9.15
CA ASN A 253 -9.40 -9.58 10.07
C ASN A 253 -9.16 -8.20 9.42
N TRP A 254 -10.10 -7.75 8.58
CA TRP A 254 -9.92 -6.57 7.74
C TRP A 254 -10.65 -5.31 8.18
N THR A 255 -11.49 -5.42 9.22
CA THR A 255 -12.32 -4.32 9.71
C THR A 255 -11.68 -3.48 10.81
N ASP A 256 -10.63 -4.00 11.47
CA ASP A 256 -10.00 -3.37 12.63
C ASP A 256 -8.64 -2.78 12.26
N LEU A 257 -8.51 -1.45 12.38
CA LEU A 257 -7.29 -0.75 12.02
C LEU A 257 -6.11 -1.17 12.91
N GLY A 258 -6.33 -1.40 14.21
CA GLY A 258 -5.27 -1.84 15.12
C GLY A 258 -4.66 -3.18 14.70
N THR A 259 -5.51 -4.14 14.35
CA THR A 259 -5.10 -5.45 13.83
C THR A 259 -4.40 -5.31 12.48
N LEU A 260 -4.92 -4.47 11.59
CA LEU A 260 -4.31 -4.23 10.28
C LEU A 260 -2.91 -3.64 10.43
N LEU A 261 -2.70 -2.64 11.30
CA LEU A 261 -1.40 -2.04 11.56
C LEU A 261 -0.36 -3.06 12.04
N ILE A 262 -0.78 -4.07 12.82
CA ILE A 262 0.10 -5.14 13.32
C ILE A 262 0.37 -6.20 12.24
N GLY A 263 -0.63 -6.53 11.42
CA GLY A 263 -0.54 -7.65 10.49
C GLY A 263 -1.37 -7.45 9.24
N ASN A 264 -0.68 -7.37 8.09
CA ASN A 264 -1.36 -7.19 6.82
C ASN A 264 -2.31 -8.34 6.49
N THR A 265 -3.51 -7.94 6.09
CA THR A 265 -4.63 -8.80 5.73
C THR A 265 -5.18 -8.45 4.34
N VAL A 266 -4.77 -7.33 3.75
CA VAL A 266 -5.16 -6.95 2.38
C VAL A 266 -4.01 -7.29 1.45
N THR A 267 -4.30 -8.05 0.41
CA THR A 267 -3.31 -8.44 -0.60
C THR A 267 -3.43 -7.52 -1.82
N GLY A 268 -2.31 -6.90 -2.22
CA GLY A 268 -2.26 -5.93 -3.31
C GLY A 268 -2.93 -6.44 -4.58
N ALA A 269 -2.44 -7.56 -5.12
CA ALA A 269 -2.96 -8.18 -6.34
C ALA A 269 -4.44 -8.60 -6.31
N ALA A 270 -5.14 -8.49 -5.19
CA ALA A 270 -6.58 -8.76 -5.05
C ALA A 270 -7.43 -7.48 -4.92
N SER A 271 -6.81 -6.30 -4.87
CA SER A 271 -7.44 -5.07 -4.39
C SER A 271 -7.88 -4.14 -5.53
N LEU A 272 -8.98 -3.44 -5.28
CA LEU A 272 -9.49 -2.31 -6.06
C LEU A 272 -9.92 -1.20 -5.08
N PHE A 273 -9.60 0.05 -5.36
CA PHE A 273 -9.90 1.17 -4.47
C PHE A 273 -10.20 2.47 -5.23
N ARG A 274 -10.77 3.45 -4.54
CA ARG A 274 -11.09 4.76 -5.14
C ARG A 274 -9.83 5.55 -5.47
N ARG A 275 -9.78 6.22 -6.63
CA ARG A 275 -8.63 7.06 -6.99
C ARG A 275 -8.28 8.09 -5.93
N SER A 276 -9.27 8.62 -5.20
CA SER A 276 -9.07 9.58 -4.12
C SER A 276 -8.11 9.10 -3.02
N ILE A 277 -7.93 7.79 -2.84
CA ILE A 277 -6.96 7.22 -1.89
C ILE A 277 -5.51 7.52 -2.29
N LEU A 278 -5.22 7.78 -3.57
CA LEU A 278 -3.88 8.16 -3.99
C LEU A 278 -3.42 9.49 -3.38
N GLU A 279 -4.35 10.40 -3.09
CA GLU A 279 -4.03 11.72 -2.54
C GLU A 279 -3.39 11.66 -1.13
N PRO A 280 -3.94 10.90 -0.17
CA PRO A 280 -3.29 10.68 1.12
C PRO A 280 -2.23 9.57 1.10
N ALA A 281 -2.24 8.67 0.10
CA ALA A 281 -1.29 7.54 0.07
C ALA A 281 0.05 7.88 -0.57
N LEU A 282 0.11 8.83 -1.52
CA LEU A 282 1.33 9.17 -2.26
C LEU A 282 1.98 10.48 -1.75
N PRO A 283 3.34 10.54 -1.73
CA PRO A 283 4.26 9.43 -1.94
C PRO A 283 4.17 8.41 -0.80
N PHE A 284 4.59 7.18 -1.07
CA PHE A 284 4.68 6.13 -0.07
C PHE A 284 5.72 6.50 1.00
N PRO A 285 5.47 6.16 2.28
CA PRO A 285 6.47 6.33 3.32
C PRO A 285 7.64 5.37 3.08
N PRO A 286 8.83 5.65 3.67
CA PRO A 286 9.92 4.68 3.70
C PRO A 286 9.43 3.32 4.22
N PRO A 287 9.88 2.18 3.63
CA PRO A 287 9.44 0.87 4.06
C PRO A 287 9.76 0.62 5.54
N VAL A 288 8.76 0.18 6.31
CA VAL A 288 8.92 -0.18 7.72
C VAL A 288 8.81 -1.68 7.90
N GLY A 289 9.90 -2.33 8.34
CA GLY A 289 9.93 -3.76 8.62
C GLY A 289 9.59 -4.62 7.40
N ARG A 290 8.50 -5.40 7.50
CA ARG A 290 7.99 -6.27 6.42
C ARG A 290 6.71 -5.74 5.77
N ALA A 291 6.35 -4.48 6.03
CA ALA A 291 5.21 -3.85 5.39
C ALA A 291 5.51 -3.57 3.92
N PHE A 292 4.54 -3.85 3.06
CA PHE A 292 4.60 -3.61 1.63
C PHE A 292 3.54 -2.60 1.21
N HIS A 293 3.49 -2.28 -0.09
CA HIS A 293 2.63 -1.23 -0.63
C HIS A 293 1.15 -1.46 -0.32
N ASP A 294 0.71 -2.72 -0.34
CA ASP A 294 -0.66 -3.12 -0.08
C ASP A 294 -1.05 -2.90 1.39
N HIS A 295 -0.14 -3.17 2.32
CA HIS A 295 -0.34 -2.88 3.74
C HIS A 295 -0.50 -1.39 4.00
N TRP A 296 0.35 -0.56 3.38
CA TRP A 296 0.23 0.90 3.47
C TRP A 296 -1.10 1.38 2.88
N LEU A 297 -1.42 0.98 1.65
CA LEU A 297 -2.66 1.37 0.98
C LEU A 297 -3.90 0.92 1.77
N ALA A 298 -3.89 -0.27 2.35
CA ALA A 298 -4.97 -0.76 3.19
C ALA A 298 -5.14 0.07 4.46
N SER A 299 -4.03 0.48 5.09
CA SER A 299 -4.06 1.30 6.30
C SER A 299 -4.61 2.70 6.00
N VAL A 300 -4.14 3.34 4.93
CA VAL A 300 -4.64 4.64 4.46
C VAL A 300 -6.12 4.54 4.07
N SER A 301 -6.50 3.47 3.37
CA SER A 301 -7.89 3.23 2.96
C SER A 301 -8.80 3.08 4.18
N LEU A 302 -8.45 2.22 5.14
CA LEU A 302 -9.27 1.97 6.33
C LEU A 302 -9.37 3.21 7.25
N ALA A 303 -8.35 4.07 7.25
CA ALA A 303 -8.40 5.37 7.91
C ALA A 303 -9.32 6.37 7.19
N SER A 304 -9.54 6.20 5.89
CA SER A 304 -10.37 7.09 5.05
C SER A 304 -11.83 6.62 4.94
N GLY A 305 -12.07 5.31 5.07
CA GLY A 305 -13.40 4.70 4.99
C GLY A 305 -13.34 3.19 5.20
N PRO A 306 -14.47 2.50 5.40
CA PRO A 306 -14.49 1.05 5.57
C PRO A 306 -13.86 0.33 4.38
N LEU A 307 -13.24 -0.81 4.66
CA LEU A 307 -12.86 -1.76 3.62
C LEU A 307 -14.05 -2.66 3.26
N ARG A 308 -13.93 -3.45 2.20
CA ARG A 308 -14.85 -4.56 1.92
C ARG A 308 -14.08 -5.79 1.46
N TYR A 309 -14.48 -6.94 1.99
CA TYR A 309 -13.99 -8.24 1.52
C TYR A 309 -15.05 -8.98 0.69
N VAL A 310 -14.61 -9.55 -0.43
CA VAL A 310 -15.36 -10.47 -1.27
C VAL A 310 -14.87 -11.90 -1.01
N ASP A 311 -15.69 -12.68 -0.30
CA ASP A 311 -15.38 -14.04 0.17
C ASP A 311 -15.55 -15.10 -0.94
N ARG A 312 -14.91 -14.85 -2.08
CA ARG A 312 -14.72 -15.82 -3.17
C ARG A 312 -13.49 -15.43 -4.00
N PRO A 313 -12.78 -16.41 -4.59
CA PRO A 313 -11.68 -16.13 -5.51
C PRO A 313 -12.13 -15.34 -6.74
N LEU A 314 -11.36 -14.32 -7.11
CA LEU A 314 -11.51 -13.58 -8.40
C LEU A 314 -10.25 -13.62 -9.26
N HIS A 315 -9.23 -14.35 -8.83
CA HIS A 315 -8.04 -14.65 -9.62
C HIS A 315 -7.33 -15.89 -9.07
N ASP A 316 -6.49 -16.46 -9.93
CA ASP A 316 -5.53 -17.49 -9.58
C ASP A 316 -4.20 -16.82 -9.21
N TYR A 317 -3.78 -16.99 -7.95
CA TYR A 317 -2.49 -16.57 -7.44
C TYR A 317 -1.46 -17.67 -7.65
N VAL A 318 -0.50 -17.42 -8.54
CA VAL A 318 0.34 -18.49 -9.10
C VAL A 318 1.64 -18.63 -8.33
N GLN A 319 1.91 -19.86 -7.85
CA GLN A 319 3.12 -20.16 -7.10
C GLN A 319 4.24 -20.64 -8.02
N HIS A 320 5.31 -19.85 -8.11
CA HIS A 320 6.54 -20.18 -8.82
C HIS A 320 7.79 -19.66 -8.09
N PRO A 321 9.01 -20.11 -8.43
CA PRO A 321 10.23 -19.74 -7.68
C PRO A 321 10.56 -18.25 -7.63
N GLY A 322 9.99 -17.44 -8.53
CA GLY A 322 10.24 -16.01 -8.65
C GLY A 322 9.26 -15.12 -7.88
N VAL A 323 8.24 -15.69 -7.21
CA VAL A 323 7.23 -14.89 -6.51
C VAL A 323 7.85 -14.21 -5.28
N VAL A 324 7.51 -12.93 -5.06
CA VAL A 324 8.09 -12.13 -3.96
C VAL A 324 7.67 -12.68 -2.59
N ILE A 325 6.43 -13.19 -2.44
CA ILE A 325 5.93 -13.81 -1.21
C ILE A 325 5.18 -15.11 -1.51
N GLY A 326 5.85 -16.26 -1.42
CA GLY A 326 5.15 -17.54 -1.63
C GLY A 326 4.10 -17.84 -0.54
N PHE A 327 2.96 -18.41 -0.92
CA PHE A 327 1.88 -18.86 -0.02
C PHE A 327 2.39 -19.79 1.09
N ALA A 328 3.35 -20.67 0.77
CA ALA A 328 3.98 -21.54 1.75
C ALA A 328 4.88 -20.77 2.74
N SER A 329 5.55 -19.71 2.30
CA SER A 329 6.37 -18.84 3.15
C SER A 329 5.50 -18.01 4.10
N ALA A 330 4.40 -17.46 3.58
CA ALA A 330 3.41 -16.71 4.37
C ALA A 330 2.73 -17.57 5.46
N ASN A 331 2.70 -18.90 5.29
CA ASN A 331 2.04 -19.84 6.19
C ASN A 331 3.00 -20.84 6.89
N ALA A 332 4.32 -20.65 6.75
CA ALA A 332 5.32 -21.64 7.18
C ALA A 332 5.21 -22.02 8.66
N ASP A 333 4.93 -21.04 9.52
CA ASP A 333 4.84 -21.22 10.98
C ASP A 333 3.45 -21.68 11.45
N ARG A 334 2.47 -21.76 10.54
CA ARG A 334 1.05 -21.96 10.88
C ARG A 334 0.50 -23.32 10.43
N ALA A 335 1.27 -24.06 9.65
CA ALA A 335 0.92 -25.39 9.16
C ALA A 335 1.04 -26.47 10.26
N THR A 336 0.02 -26.62 11.10
CA THR A 336 -0.06 -27.67 12.13
C THR A 336 -0.86 -28.87 11.64
N GLY A 337 -0.24 -29.74 10.82
CA GLY A 337 -0.87 -31.00 10.39
C GLY A 337 -0.01 -31.88 9.45
N PRO A 338 -0.24 -33.20 9.37
CA PRO A 338 0.57 -34.11 8.53
C PRO A 338 0.47 -33.80 7.03
N ARG A 339 -0.73 -33.44 6.55
CA ARG A 339 -0.97 -33.06 5.14
C ARG A 339 -0.42 -31.67 4.79
N SER A 340 -0.49 -30.72 5.73
CA SER A 340 0.05 -29.36 5.55
C SER A 340 1.57 -29.35 5.60
N ARG A 341 2.19 -30.18 6.45
CA ARG A 341 3.64 -30.41 6.43
C ARG A 341 4.12 -31.03 5.12
N ALA A 342 3.34 -31.89 4.47
CA ALA A 342 3.70 -32.46 3.17
C ALA A 342 3.67 -31.40 2.05
N ALA A 343 2.66 -30.52 2.03
CA ALA A 343 2.57 -29.40 1.09
C ALA A 343 3.69 -28.38 1.31
N SER A 344 3.93 -27.96 2.56
CA SER A 344 5.04 -27.06 2.93
C SER A 344 6.40 -27.69 2.64
N ARG A 345 6.60 -29.00 2.88
CA ARG A 345 7.84 -29.71 2.52
C ARG A 345 8.03 -29.87 1.01
N ARG A 346 6.96 -30.04 0.23
CA ARG A 346 7.02 -30.10 -1.24
C ARG A 346 7.40 -28.73 -1.82
N ALA A 347 6.81 -27.65 -1.30
CA ALA A 347 7.18 -26.27 -1.64
C ALA A 347 8.64 -25.92 -1.23
N LEU A 348 9.05 -26.29 -0.02
CA LEU A 348 10.43 -26.08 0.46
C LEU A 348 11.46 -26.91 -0.32
N ARG A 349 11.12 -28.13 -0.78
CA ARG A 349 11.99 -28.94 -1.64
C ARG A 349 12.16 -28.37 -3.05
N LEU A 350 11.12 -27.70 -3.57
CA LEU A 350 11.19 -26.98 -4.84
C LEU A 350 12.07 -25.72 -4.72
N ALA A 351 11.98 -24.99 -3.60
CA ALA A 351 12.87 -23.88 -3.28
C ALA A 351 14.34 -24.30 -3.04
N GLY A 352 14.55 -25.44 -2.35
CA GLY A 352 15.90 -25.92 -2.01
C GLY A 352 16.70 -26.55 -3.17
N ARG A 353 16.06 -26.87 -4.31
CA ARG A 353 16.77 -27.35 -5.51
C ARG A 353 17.37 -26.22 -6.36
N ALA A 354 17.06 -24.96 -6.06
CA ALA A 354 17.58 -23.78 -6.75
C ALA A 354 18.70 -23.05 -5.97
N LEU A 355 19.20 -23.65 -4.88
CA LEU A 355 20.32 -23.15 -4.08
C LEU A 355 21.47 -24.17 -4.05
N ARG A 356 22.03 -24.44 -5.23
CA ARG A 356 23.44 -24.80 -5.41
C ARG A 356 23.95 -23.99 -6.61
N PRO A 357 25.18 -23.46 -6.50
CA PRO A 357 25.66 -22.28 -7.23
C PRO A 357 25.51 -22.39 -8.75
#